data_AF-A0A9W4HGT8-F1
#
_entry.id   AF-A0A9W4HGT8-F1
#
_cell.length_a   1.000
_cell.length_b   1.000
_cell.length_c   1.000
_cell.angle_alpha   90.00
_cell.angle_beta   90.00
_cell.angle_gamma   90.00
#
_symmetry.space_group_name_H-M   'P 1'
#
loop_
_entity.id
_entity.type
_entity.pdbx_description
1 polymer ?
#
loop_
_entity_poly.entity_id
_entity_poly.type
_entity_poly.pdbx_seq_one_letter_code
_entity_poly.pdbx_strand_id
1 'polypeptide(L)'
;MGLYDQTKANWDYVNEIEGRIPKEFGSDAVEIPGGRDLIAALETSGARWGVVTSGTRPLVDGWLEVLGLPHPKNLVTAKDVPLGKPDPRCYLLGRKQLGIEESTSIVVLEDAPSGIKAGKAAGFKVIALTTTHSLQKLQEAGADWIVEDLRSISVKAVVDGQVQIEIRNAYQ
;
A
#
# COMPACT_ATOMS: atom_id res chain seq x y z
N MET A 1 28.07 20.93 15.49
CA MET A 1 27.25 19.90 16.17
C MET A 1 26.33 19.32 15.10
N GLY A 2 26.60 18.10 14.64
CA GLY A 2 25.82 17.47 13.57
C GLY A 2 24.41 17.17 14.08
N LEU A 3 23.40 17.54 13.31
CA LEU A 3 21.97 17.37 13.65
C LEU A 3 21.54 15.90 13.75
N TYR A 4 22.37 14.95 13.32
CA TYR A 4 22.06 13.51 13.36
C TYR A 4 23.34 12.66 13.50
N ASP A 5 23.16 11.47 14.06
CA ASP A 5 24.19 10.46 14.25
C ASP A 5 24.32 9.61 12.97
N GLN A 6 25.40 9.79 12.22
CA GLN A 6 25.65 9.08 10.96
C GLN A 6 25.81 7.58 11.14
N THR A 7 26.21 7.10 12.33
CA THR A 7 26.34 5.66 12.59
C THR A 7 25.00 4.94 12.52
N LYS A 8 23.89 5.68 12.69
CA LYS A 8 22.51 5.19 12.63
C LYS A 8 21.87 5.29 11.25
N ALA A 9 22.54 5.91 10.28
CA ALA A 9 22.04 6.06 8.91
C ALA A 9 22.32 4.80 8.07
N ASN A 10 21.90 3.63 8.56
CA ASN A 10 22.10 2.34 7.89
C ASN A 10 20.87 1.44 8.04
N TRP A 11 20.74 0.46 7.15
CA TRP A 11 19.57 -0.42 7.12
C TRP A 11 19.45 -1.34 8.33
N ASP A 12 20.55 -1.70 8.99
CA ASP A 12 20.49 -2.58 10.17
C ASP A 12 19.81 -1.84 11.34
N TYR A 13 20.21 -0.60 11.59
CA TYR A 13 19.59 0.25 12.60
C TYR A 13 18.12 0.58 12.26
N VAL A 14 17.81 0.90 10.99
CA VAL A 14 16.42 1.19 10.59
C VAL A 14 15.54 -0.05 10.76
N ASN A 15 16.00 -1.23 10.33
CA ASN A 15 15.27 -2.49 10.52
C ASN A 15 15.06 -2.83 12.00
N GLU A 16 16.07 -2.60 12.84
CA GLU A 16 15.96 -2.81 14.29
C GLU A 16 14.89 -1.91 14.90
N ILE A 17 14.97 -0.60 14.64
CA ILE A 17 14.04 0.38 15.21
C ILE A 17 12.62 0.15 14.68
N GLU A 18 12.44 0.02 13.36
CA GLU A 18 11.11 -0.18 12.81
C GLU A 18 10.52 -1.54 13.21
N GLY A 19 11.32 -2.59 13.34
CA GLY A 19 10.86 -3.91 13.81
C GLY A 19 10.41 -3.92 15.27
N ARG A 20 10.76 -2.90 16.06
CA ARG A 20 10.26 -2.71 17.43
C ARG A 20 8.91 -2.02 17.46
N ILE A 21 8.57 -1.21 16.45
CA ILE A 21 7.35 -0.40 16.47
C ILE A 21 6.08 -1.26 16.67
N PRO A 22 5.83 -2.32 15.89
CA PRO A 22 4.63 -3.14 16.08
C PRO A 22 4.62 -3.87 17.42
N LYS A 23 5.80 -4.23 17.95
CA LYS A 23 5.92 -4.96 19.23
C LYS A 23 5.65 -4.05 20.43
N GLU A 24 6.14 -2.82 20.37
CA GLU A 24 6.05 -1.86 21.47
C GLU A 24 4.74 -1.07 21.46
N PHE A 25 4.19 -0.80 20.26
CA PHE A 25 3.04 0.10 20.08
C PHE A 25 1.86 -0.56 19.36
N GLY A 26 1.89 -1.88 19.14
CA GLY A 26 0.84 -2.56 18.40
C GLY A 26 -0.48 -2.77 19.11
N SER A 27 -0.57 -2.52 20.42
CA SER A 27 -1.82 -2.65 21.17
C SER A 27 -2.94 -1.72 20.65
N ASP A 28 -2.56 -0.58 20.08
CA ASP A 28 -3.49 0.44 19.60
C ASP A 28 -3.73 0.33 18.09
N ALA A 29 -3.08 -0.62 17.42
CA ALA A 29 -3.23 -0.83 15.99
C ALA A 29 -4.61 -1.43 15.69
N VAL A 30 -5.34 -0.75 14.80
CA VAL A 30 -6.62 -1.22 14.28
C VAL A 30 -6.53 -1.41 12.78
N GLU A 31 -7.18 -2.46 12.31
CA GLU A 31 -7.33 -2.70 10.88
C GLU A 31 -8.19 -1.60 10.26
N ILE A 32 -7.83 -1.14 9.05
CA ILE A 32 -8.71 -0.28 8.26
C ILE A 32 -9.99 -1.07 7.96
N PRO A 33 -11.19 -0.55 8.30
CA PRO A 33 -12.44 -1.27 8.08
C PRO A 33 -12.57 -1.78 6.64
N GLY A 34 -12.88 -3.06 6.48
CA GLY A 34 -12.99 -3.76 5.18
C GLY A 34 -11.69 -4.37 4.65
N GLY A 35 -10.55 -4.17 5.32
CA GLY A 35 -9.25 -4.68 4.85
C GLY A 35 -9.18 -6.20 4.72
N ARG A 36 -9.58 -6.92 5.76
CA ARG A 36 -9.57 -8.39 5.82
C ARG A 36 -10.53 -9.00 4.82
N ASP A 37 -11.72 -8.42 4.69
CA ASP A 37 -12.72 -8.87 3.72
C ASP A 37 -12.20 -8.70 2.28
N LEU A 38 -11.54 -7.56 2.00
CA LEU A 38 -10.95 -7.31 0.69
C LEU A 38 -9.80 -8.28 0.40
N ILE A 39 -8.90 -8.51 1.36
CA ILE A 39 -7.81 -9.49 1.22
C ILE A 39 -8.37 -10.90 0.97
N ALA A 40 -9.38 -11.32 1.73
CA ALA A 40 -10.03 -12.61 1.55
C ALA A 40 -10.68 -12.73 0.16
N ALA A 41 -11.32 -11.68 -0.33
CA ALA A 41 -11.91 -11.64 -1.67
C ALA A 41 -10.84 -11.72 -2.78
N LEU A 42 -9.69 -11.08 -2.61
CA LEU A 42 -8.57 -11.15 -3.55
C LEU A 42 -7.95 -12.55 -3.60
N GLU A 43 -7.72 -13.19 -2.44
CA GLU A 43 -7.18 -14.55 -2.37
C GLU A 43 -8.14 -15.59 -2.95
N THR A 44 -9.44 -15.52 -2.59
CA THR A 44 -10.44 -16.50 -3.04
C THR A 44 -10.75 -16.39 -4.53
N SER A 45 -10.66 -15.19 -5.12
CA SER A 45 -10.89 -14.97 -6.54
C SER A 45 -9.68 -15.28 -7.44
N GLY A 46 -8.51 -15.55 -6.87
CA GLY A 46 -7.27 -15.73 -7.63
C GLY A 46 -6.72 -14.43 -8.22
N ALA A 47 -7.14 -13.28 -7.70
CA ALA A 47 -6.64 -11.97 -8.12
C ALA A 47 -5.13 -11.85 -7.85
N ARG A 48 -4.41 -11.27 -8.82
CA ARG A 48 -3.00 -10.91 -8.61
C ARG A 48 -2.95 -9.60 -7.82
N TRP A 49 -2.46 -9.67 -6.60
CA TRP A 49 -2.32 -8.51 -5.72
C TRP A 49 -1.01 -8.57 -4.93
N GLY A 50 -0.61 -7.42 -4.38
CA GLY A 50 0.59 -7.29 -3.56
C GLY A 50 0.58 -5.98 -2.77
N VAL A 51 1.56 -5.82 -1.90
CA VAL A 51 1.73 -4.63 -1.06
C VAL A 51 2.98 -3.86 -1.50
N VAL A 52 2.87 -2.54 -1.57
CA VAL A 52 3.98 -1.62 -1.83
C VAL A 52 4.03 -0.58 -0.71
N THR A 53 5.04 -0.66 0.15
CA THR A 53 5.16 0.14 1.37
C THR A 53 6.45 0.94 1.44
N SER A 54 6.42 2.08 2.12
CA SER A 54 7.61 2.85 2.52
C SER A 54 8.20 2.38 3.85
N GLY A 55 7.62 1.36 4.47
CA GLY A 55 8.20 0.68 5.63
C GLY A 55 9.23 -0.38 5.23
N THR A 56 10.01 -0.82 6.21
CA THR A 56 10.89 -1.98 6.10
C THR A 56 10.13 -3.30 6.25
N ARG A 57 10.81 -4.40 5.92
CA ARG A 57 10.28 -5.76 6.07
C ARG A 57 9.89 -6.09 7.53
N PRO A 58 10.72 -5.81 8.56
CA PRO A 58 10.32 -6.04 9.95
C PRO A 58 9.09 -5.24 10.38
N LEU A 59 8.91 -4.02 9.86
CA LEU A 59 7.75 -3.19 10.17
C LEU A 59 6.46 -3.83 9.65
N VAL A 60 6.42 -4.18 8.37
CA VAL A 60 5.22 -4.73 7.74
C VAL A 60 4.90 -6.13 8.27
N ASP A 61 5.90 -7.00 8.44
CA ASP A 61 5.68 -8.33 9.01
C ASP A 61 5.13 -8.22 10.45
N GLY A 62 5.66 -7.31 11.26
CA GLY A 62 5.16 -7.07 12.62
C GLY A 62 3.74 -6.52 12.65
N TRP A 63 3.36 -5.62 11.74
CA TRP A 63 1.98 -5.14 11.65
C TRP A 63 1.00 -6.24 11.23
N LEU A 64 1.39 -7.08 10.28
CA LEU A 64 0.56 -8.21 9.84
C LEU A 64 0.38 -9.23 10.98
N GLU A 65 1.41 -9.49 11.77
CA GLU A 65 1.33 -10.35 12.95
C GLU A 65 0.40 -9.78 14.02
N VAL A 66 0.59 -8.52 14.41
CA VAL A 66 -0.25 -7.81 15.41
C VAL A 66 -1.72 -7.82 15.01
N LEU A 67 -2.01 -7.59 13.73
CA LEU A 67 -3.39 -7.53 13.21
C LEU A 67 -3.94 -8.92 12.82
N GLY A 68 -3.15 -9.99 12.92
CA GLY A 68 -3.52 -11.32 12.47
C GLY A 68 -3.95 -11.36 10.99
N LEU A 69 -3.24 -10.64 10.13
CA LEU A 69 -3.49 -10.56 8.69
C LEU A 69 -2.52 -11.47 7.92
N PRO A 70 -2.94 -12.04 6.77
CA PRO A 70 -2.07 -12.90 5.98
C PRO A 70 -0.94 -12.09 5.33
N HIS A 71 0.20 -12.74 5.13
CA HIS A 71 1.32 -12.12 4.42
C HIS A 71 1.05 -12.09 2.91
N PRO A 72 1.26 -10.94 2.24
CA PRO A 72 1.10 -10.85 0.79
C PRO A 72 2.19 -11.67 0.09
N LYS A 73 1.82 -12.35 -1.00
CA LYS A 73 2.77 -13.11 -1.82
C LYS A 73 3.78 -12.21 -2.53
N ASN A 74 3.37 -10.97 -2.85
CA ASN A 74 4.21 -9.95 -3.48
C ASN A 74 4.31 -8.75 -2.55
N LEU A 75 5.53 -8.37 -2.19
CA LEU A 75 5.81 -7.31 -1.24
C LEU A 75 7.01 -6.50 -1.72
N VAL A 76 6.79 -5.20 -1.90
CA VAL A 76 7.84 -4.21 -2.14
C VAL A 76 7.94 -3.30 -0.92
N THR A 77 9.14 -3.18 -0.37
CA THR A 77 9.48 -2.39 0.81
C THR A 77 10.39 -1.22 0.44
N ALA A 78 10.66 -0.34 1.40
CA ALA A 78 11.56 0.80 1.18
C ALA A 78 12.97 0.42 0.70
N LYS A 79 13.47 -0.75 1.12
CA LYS A 79 14.83 -1.21 0.77
C LYS A 79 14.94 -1.74 -0.66
N ASP A 80 13.80 -2.09 -1.28
CA ASP A 80 13.77 -2.68 -2.62
C ASP A 80 13.90 -1.63 -3.74
N VAL A 81 13.85 -0.34 -3.39
CA VAL A 81 13.94 0.77 -4.33
C VAL A 81 14.95 1.83 -3.87
N PRO A 82 15.63 2.51 -4.81
CA PRO A 82 16.63 3.52 -4.47
C PRO A 82 16.03 4.85 -3.99
N LEU A 83 14.79 5.18 -4.39
CA LEU A 83 14.04 6.35 -3.91
C LEU A 83 12.63 5.93 -3.50
N GLY A 84 12.16 6.48 -2.39
CA GLY A 84 10.78 6.28 -1.92
C GLY A 84 9.75 7.12 -2.70
N LYS A 85 8.48 6.89 -2.38
CA LYS A 85 7.34 7.69 -2.87
C LYS A 85 7.63 9.19 -2.64
N PRO A 86 7.41 10.10 -3.62
CA PRO A 86 6.56 9.96 -4.81
C PRO A 86 7.25 9.37 -6.05
N ASP A 87 8.46 8.83 -5.94
CA ASP A 87 9.08 8.11 -7.05
C ASP A 87 8.25 6.86 -7.44
N PRO A 88 7.97 6.64 -8.74
CA PRO A 88 7.08 5.56 -9.19
C PRO A 88 7.69 4.17 -9.15
N ARG A 89 9.02 4.04 -8.97
CA ARG A 89 9.74 2.76 -9.12
C ARG A 89 9.24 1.67 -8.17
N CYS A 90 8.72 2.03 -7.00
CA CYS A 90 8.13 1.07 -6.07
C CYS A 90 6.89 0.36 -6.67
N TYR A 91 6.02 1.11 -7.35
CA TYR A 91 4.84 0.57 -8.02
C TYR A 91 5.18 -0.17 -9.31
N LEU A 92 6.15 0.32 -10.09
CA LEU A 92 6.65 -0.38 -11.28
C LEU A 92 7.29 -1.73 -10.91
N LEU A 93 8.05 -1.77 -9.81
CA LEU A 93 8.60 -3.01 -9.27
C LEU A 93 7.49 -3.96 -8.80
N GLY A 94 6.48 -3.46 -8.10
CA GLY A 94 5.31 -4.25 -7.67
C GLY A 94 4.60 -4.90 -8.85
N ARG A 95 4.33 -4.13 -9.92
CA ARG A 95 3.77 -4.65 -11.18
C ARG A 95 4.62 -5.78 -11.76
N LYS A 96 5.94 -5.58 -11.81
CA LYS A 96 6.88 -6.59 -12.33
C LYS A 96 6.82 -7.88 -11.51
N GLN A 97 6.80 -7.79 -10.17
CA GLN A 97 6.68 -8.96 -9.29
C GLN A 97 5.35 -9.70 -9.49
N LEU A 98 4.26 -8.97 -9.78
CA LEU A 98 2.96 -9.56 -10.11
C LEU A 98 2.91 -10.23 -11.48
N GLY A 99 3.93 -10.07 -12.34
CA GLY A 99 3.91 -10.59 -13.71
C GLY A 99 2.77 -10.01 -14.55
N ILE A 100 2.45 -8.72 -14.37
CA ILE A 100 1.39 -8.03 -15.11
C ILE A 100 2.01 -7.24 -16.27
N GLU A 101 1.62 -7.62 -17.49
CA GLU A 101 2.04 -6.99 -18.76
C GLU A 101 1.77 -5.50 -18.82
N GLU A 102 2.62 -4.74 -19.52
CA GLU A 102 2.58 -3.27 -19.61
C GLU A 102 1.24 -2.69 -20.12
N SER A 103 0.55 -3.42 -20.97
CA SER A 103 -0.75 -3.05 -21.54
C SER A 103 -1.92 -3.19 -20.56
N THR A 104 -1.74 -3.89 -19.44
CA THR A 104 -2.81 -4.13 -18.46
C THR A 104 -2.92 -2.97 -17.47
N SER A 105 -4.14 -2.56 -17.14
CA SER A 105 -4.37 -1.50 -16.15
C SER A 105 -4.07 -1.99 -14.73
N ILE A 106 -3.46 -1.13 -13.91
CA ILE A 106 -3.20 -1.37 -12.48
C ILE A 106 -4.01 -0.37 -11.65
N VAL A 107 -4.58 -0.85 -10.55
CA VAL A 107 -5.21 -0.04 -9.51
C VAL A 107 -4.34 -0.08 -8.26
N VAL A 108 -4.07 1.09 -7.70
CA VAL A 108 -3.37 1.30 -6.43
C VAL A 108 -4.38 1.77 -5.38
N LEU A 109 -4.33 1.20 -4.18
CA LEU A 109 -5.05 1.69 -3.01
C LEU A 109 -4.06 2.45 -2.11
N GLU A 110 -4.36 3.71 -1.79
CA GLU A 110 -3.43 4.61 -1.09
C GLU A 110 -4.14 5.55 -0.12
N ASP A 111 -3.42 6.06 0.88
CA ASP A 111 -3.96 7.03 1.86
C ASP A 111 -3.04 8.25 2.05
N ALA A 112 -1.89 8.28 1.36
CA ALA A 112 -0.91 9.36 1.45
C ALA A 112 -0.72 10.09 0.11
N PRO A 113 -0.61 11.44 0.12
CA PRO A 113 -0.33 12.21 -1.09
C PRO A 113 0.92 11.78 -1.86
N SER A 114 1.99 11.37 -1.16
CA SER A 114 3.22 10.87 -1.81
C SER A 114 2.97 9.57 -2.57
N GLY A 115 2.18 8.67 -1.99
CA GLY A 115 1.82 7.40 -2.59
C GLY A 115 0.88 7.54 -3.78
N ILE A 116 -0.13 8.42 -3.67
CA ILE A 116 -0.98 8.78 -4.81
C ILE A 116 -0.11 9.28 -5.96
N LYS A 117 0.76 10.27 -5.70
CA LYS A 117 1.65 10.82 -6.72
C LYS A 117 2.57 9.76 -7.35
N ALA A 118 3.09 8.81 -6.57
CA ALA A 118 3.87 7.69 -7.09
C ALA A 118 3.04 6.78 -8.02
N GLY A 119 1.82 6.44 -7.62
CA GLY A 119 0.91 5.62 -8.44
C GLY A 119 0.56 6.33 -9.76
N LYS A 120 0.25 7.63 -9.70
CA LYS A 120 -0.02 8.44 -10.90
C LYS A 120 1.21 8.56 -11.79
N ALA A 121 2.40 8.79 -11.22
CA ALA A 121 3.66 8.84 -11.97
C ALA A 121 4.03 7.48 -12.62
N ALA A 122 3.54 6.36 -12.07
CA ALA A 122 3.66 5.03 -12.67
C ALA A 122 2.64 4.78 -13.81
N GLY A 123 1.72 5.72 -14.06
CA GLY A 123 0.65 5.59 -15.05
C GLY A 123 -0.55 4.77 -14.55
N PHE A 124 -0.68 4.56 -13.24
CA PHE A 124 -1.73 3.72 -12.66
C PHE A 124 -2.97 4.52 -12.26
N LYS A 125 -4.07 3.81 -12.05
CA LYS A 125 -5.27 4.34 -11.40
C LYS A 125 -5.10 4.26 -9.90
N VAL A 126 -5.55 5.28 -9.17
CA VAL A 126 -5.41 5.36 -7.72
C VAL A 126 -6.77 5.60 -7.08
N ILE A 127 -7.13 4.71 -6.17
CA ILE A 127 -8.25 4.88 -5.25
C ILE A 127 -7.67 5.29 -3.90
N ALA A 128 -8.01 6.49 -3.44
CA ALA A 128 -7.52 7.02 -2.18
C ALA A 128 -8.48 6.77 -1.02
N LEU A 129 -7.94 6.54 0.18
CA LEU A 129 -8.68 6.38 1.43
C LEU A 129 -8.52 7.63 2.30
N THR A 130 -9.60 8.17 2.86
CA THR A 130 -9.55 9.34 3.78
C THR A 130 -9.16 8.97 5.21
N THR A 131 -8.37 7.90 5.40
CA THR A 131 -7.99 7.38 6.72
C THR A 131 -6.95 8.25 7.43
N THR A 132 -5.98 8.79 6.69
CA THR A 132 -4.83 9.52 7.27
C THR A 132 -4.80 11.00 6.89
N HIS A 133 -5.26 11.34 5.68
CA HIS A 133 -5.21 12.70 5.15
C HIS A 133 -6.60 13.21 4.77
N SER A 134 -6.77 14.53 4.79
CA SER A 134 -8.02 15.18 4.40
C SER A 134 -8.35 14.94 2.93
N LEU A 135 -9.65 14.88 2.61
CA LEU A 135 -10.18 14.77 1.25
C LEU A 135 -9.47 15.74 0.28
N GLN A 136 -9.35 17.02 0.66
CA GLN A 136 -8.70 18.03 -0.16
C GLN A 136 -7.24 17.66 -0.53
N LYS A 137 -6.44 17.17 0.42
CA LYS A 137 -5.05 16.77 0.15
C LYS A 137 -4.96 15.59 -0.82
N LEU A 138 -5.92 14.67 -0.74
CA LEU A 138 -5.99 13.51 -1.63
C LEU A 138 -6.42 13.93 -3.06
N GLN A 139 -7.36 14.86 -3.17
CA GLN A 139 -7.76 15.47 -4.44
C GLN A 139 -6.59 16.21 -5.11
N GLU A 140 -5.90 17.08 -4.36
CA GLU A 140 -4.72 17.80 -4.83
C GLU A 140 -3.56 16.88 -5.23
N ALA A 141 -3.50 15.66 -4.67
CA ALA A 141 -2.51 14.66 -5.06
C ALA A 141 -2.86 13.94 -6.37
N GLY A 142 -4.09 14.08 -6.89
CA GLY A 142 -4.51 13.54 -8.18
C GLY A 142 -5.09 12.12 -8.13
N ALA A 143 -5.74 11.73 -7.02
CA ALA A 143 -6.47 10.48 -6.93
C ALA A 143 -7.61 10.41 -7.98
N ASP A 144 -7.85 9.23 -8.56
CA ASP A 144 -8.95 9.04 -9.52
C ASP A 144 -10.29 8.92 -8.79
N TRP A 145 -10.33 8.15 -7.71
CA TRP A 145 -11.46 8.00 -6.80
C TRP A 145 -11.02 8.18 -5.35
N ILE A 146 -11.93 8.64 -4.49
CA ILE A 146 -11.65 8.80 -3.06
C ILE A 146 -12.82 8.23 -2.25
N VAL A 147 -12.53 7.36 -1.29
CA VAL A 147 -13.50 6.72 -0.42
C VAL A 147 -13.09 6.86 1.04
N GLU A 148 -14.03 6.61 1.96
CA GLU A 148 -13.77 6.65 3.40
C GLU A 148 -12.70 5.62 3.82
N ASP A 149 -12.97 4.36 3.49
CA ASP A 149 -12.14 3.19 3.81
C ASP A 149 -12.42 2.04 2.84
N LEU A 150 -11.91 0.84 3.17
CA LEU A 150 -11.96 -0.32 2.29
C LEU A 150 -13.35 -0.97 2.21
N ARG A 151 -14.32 -0.63 3.08
CA ARG A 151 -15.72 -1.12 2.97
C ARG A 151 -16.40 -0.64 1.69
N SER A 152 -15.91 0.44 1.11
CA SER A 152 -16.40 1.02 -0.15
C SER A 152 -15.86 0.33 -1.40
N ILE A 153 -15.00 -0.70 -1.26
CA ILE A 153 -14.38 -1.40 -2.38
C ILE A 153 -14.71 -2.90 -2.30
N SER A 154 -15.16 -3.49 -3.40
CA SER A 154 -15.42 -4.93 -3.45
C SER A 154 -14.95 -5.55 -4.76
N VAL A 155 -14.38 -6.76 -4.69
CA VAL A 155 -14.05 -7.58 -5.87
C VAL A 155 -15.34 -8.25 -6.34
N LYS A 156 -15.70 -8.03 -7.61
CA LYS A 156 -16.93 -8.58 -8.22
C LYS A 156 -16.66 -9.85 -9.00
N ALA A 157 -15.57 -9.87 -9.77
CA ALA A 157 -15.14 -11.01 -10.56
C ALA A 157 -13.66 -10.89 -10.92
N VAL A 158 -13.07 -12.02 -11.30
CA VAL A 158 -11.79 -12.07 -12.03
C VAL A 158 -12.06 -12.74 -13.36
N VAL A 159 -11.92 -11.99 -14.45
CA VAL A 159 -12.21 -12.45 -15.83
C VAL A 159 -10.95 -12.26 -16.65
N ASP A 160 -10.47 -13.34 -17.28
CA ASP A 160 -9.22 -13.34 -18.08
C ASP A 160 -8.01 -12.73 -17.33
N GLY A 161 -7.94 -12.99 -16.02
CA GLY A 161 -6.89 -12.47 -15.14
C GLY A 161 -7.03 -10.99 -14.75
N GLN A 162 -8.07 -10.30 -15.20
CA GLN A 162 -8.38 -8.93 -14.81
C GLN A 162 -9.37 -8.89 -13.64
N VAL A 163 -9.07 -8.06 -12.65
CA VAL A 163 -9.93 -7.89 -11.47
C VAL A 163 -10.99 -6.83 -11.79
N GLN A 164 -12.26 -7.22 -11.71
CA GLN A 164 -13.38 -6.28 -11.73
C GLN A 164 -13.70 -5.87 -10.30
N ILE A 165 -13.59 -4.58 -10.01
CA ILE A 165 -13.93 -4.00 -8.71
C ILE A 165 -15.14 -3.10 -8.83
N GLU A 166 -15.92 -3.02 -7.76
CA GLU A 166 -16.96 -2.02 -7.58
C GLU A 166 -16.54 -1.06 -6.47
N ILE A 167 -16.66 0.23 -6.75
CA ILE A 167 -16.42 1.33 -5.82
C ILE A 167 -17.78 1.93 -5.46
N ARG A 168 -18.06 2.10 -4.18
CA ARG A 168 -19.30 2.68 -3.64
C ARG A 168 -18.98 3.92 -2.80
N ASN A 169 -19.97 4.80 -2.64
CA ASN A 169 -19.87 5.97 -1.75
C ASN A 169 -18.60 6.82 -1.97
N ALA A 170 -18.16 6.95 -3.21
CA ALA A 170 -16.98 7.76 -3.53
C ALA A 170 -17.29 9.25 -3.38
N TYR A 171 -16.36 9.99 -2.78
CA TYR A 171 -16.41 11.45 -2.69
C TYR A 171 -16.08 12.14 -4.02
N GLN A 172 -15.46 11.40 -4.94
CA GLN A 172 -15.06 11.80 -6.28
C GLN A 172 -15.11 10.60 -7.22
#